data_AF-A0A949AYF4-F1
#
_entry.id   AF-A0A949AYF4-F1
#
_cell.length_a   1.000
_cell.length_b   1.000
_cell.length_c   1.000
_cell.angle_alpha   90.00
_cell.angle_beta   90.00
_cell.angle_gamma   90.00
#
_symmetry.space_group_name_H-M   'P 1'
#
loop_
_entity.id
_entity.type
_entity.pdbx_description
1 polymer ?
#
loop_
_entity_poly.entity_id
_entity_poly.type
_entity_poly.pdbx_seq_one_letter_code
_entity_poly.pdbx_strand_id
1 'polypeptide(L)'
;CINVMPRALRPGAKRGATICVGAKAPILDGAQFATMTIPFIEVKKNEDGEFAEVVEVIEKIWDWWMEVGKNRERVGETIMRVGLPTFLKVMEVTPTPQHVKEPRSNPYVFWQEDEVEGGFERDVKEFRKRNAQ
;
A
#
# COMPACT_ATOMS: atom_id res chain seq x y z
N CYS A 1 26.04 10.31 -5.84
CA CYS A 1 26.71 11.46 -6.49
C CYS A 1 26.70 12.72 -5.62
N ILE A 2 25.56 13.22 -5.13
CA ILE A 2 25.48 14.44 -4.29
C ILE A 2 26.39 14.36 -3.06
N ASN A 3 26.34 13.25 -2.30
CA ASN A 3 27.20 13.07 -1.11
C ASN A 3 28.71 13.16 -1.42
N VAL A 4 29.12 12.82 -2.65
CA VAL A 4 30.53 12.85 -3.08
C VAL A 4 30.94 14.26 -3.50
N MET A 5 30.03 15.04 -4.09
CA MET A 5 30.31 16.38 -4.63
C MET A 5 29.27 17.42 -4.17
N PRO A 6 29.16 17.71 -2.86
CA PRO A 6 28.10 18.58 -2.32
C PRO A 6 28.25 20.05 -2.75
N ARG A 7 29.45 20.46 -3.18
CA ARG A 7 29.71 21.81 -3.69
C ARG A 7 29.32 21.99 -5.16
N ALA A 8 29.19 20.91 -5.93
CA ALA A 8 28.88 20.93 -7.36
C ALA A 8 27.45 20.48 -7.67
N LEU A 9 26.89 19.54 -6.88
CA LEU A 9 25.56 18.98 -7.10
C LEU A 9 24.64 19.30 -5.93
N ARG A 10 23.38 19.63 -6.24
CA ARG A 10 22.33 19.93 -5.25
C ARG A 10 21.05 19.16 -5.58
N PRO A 11 20.19 18.88 -4.59
CA PRO A 11 18.83 18.41 -4.84
C PRO A 11 18.04 19.38 -5.74
N GLY A 12 17.07 18.85 -6.47
CA GLY A 12 16.19 19.64 -7.34
C GLY A 12 15.37 20.70 -6.59
N ALA A 13 14.84 21.65 -7.35
CA ALA A 13 14.02 22.74 -6.82
C ALA A 13 12.62 22.26 -6.37
N LYS A 14 12.03 21.30 -7.07
CA LYS A 14 10.76 20.66 -6.65
C LYS A 14 11.06 19.65 -5.54
N ARG A 15 10.66 19.99 -4.31
CA ARG A 15 10.93 19.21 -3.08
C ARG A 15 9.64 18.63 -2.52
N GLY A 16 9.79 17.56 -1.76
CA GLY A 16 8.71 16.85 -1.09
C GLY A 16 9.29 15.70 -0.29
N ALA A 17 8.44 14.77 0.11
CA ALA A 17 8.82 13.57 0.85
C ALA A 17 8.19 12.31 0.24
N THR A 18 8.73 11.17 0.62
CA THR A 18 8.15 9.85 0.35
C THR A 18 7.66 9.30 1.69
N ILE A 19 6.45 8.75 1.73
CA ILE A 19 5.90 8.15 2.95
C ILE A 19 6.04 6.63 2.85
N CYS A 20 6.77 6.06 3.82
CA CYS A 20 6.93 4.62 3.97
C CYS A 20 6.30 4.16 5.28
N VAL A 21 5.55 3.06 5.25
CA VAL A 21 4.75 2.57 6.38
C VAL A 21 5.14 1.14 6.77
N GLY A 22 4.98 0.80 8.05
CA GLY A 22 5.06 -0.59 8.53
C GLY A 22 6.37 -1.04 9.15
N ALA A 23 7.36 -0.14 9.32
CA ALA A 23 8.61 -0.53 9.98
C ALA A 23 8.37 -1.01 11.43
N LYS A 24 9.00 -2.13 11.80
CA LYS A 24 8.94 -2.68 13.16
C LYS A 24 10.14 -3.57 13.50
N ALA A 25 10.38 -3.68 14.80
CA ALA A 25 11.29 -4.65 15.39
C ALA A 25 10.73 -6.10 15.27
N PRO A 26 11.51 -7.14 15.58
CA PRO A 26 11.15 -8.53 15.29
C PRO A 26 9.79 -9.02 15.84
N ILE A 27 9.41 -8.67 17.06
CA ILE A 27 8.21 -9.25 17.70
C ILE A 27 6.93 -8.68 17.05
N LEU A 28 5.95 -9.47 16.60
CA LEU A 28 5.88 -10.95 16.61
C LEU A 28 6.31 -11.56 15.26
N ASP A 29 5.80 -11.03 14.14
CA ASP A 29 5.94 -11.65 12.80
C ASP A 29 7.19 -11.23 12.02
N GLY A 30 8.32 -11.06 12.72
CA GLY A 30 9.59 -10.69 12.13
C GLY A 30 9.83 -9.19 11.98
N ALA A 31 11.09 -8.82 11.73
CA ALA A 31 11.48 -7.43 11.57
C ALA A 31 11.10 -6.94 10.17
N GLN A 32 10.60 -5.71 10.08
CA GLN A 32 10.19 -5.10 8.82
C GLN A 32 10.85 -3.75 8.68
N PHE A 33 11.41 -3.48 7.51
CA PHE A 33 11.61 -2.11 7.05
C PHE A 33 10.30 -1.56 6.49
N ALA A 34 10.17 -0.24 6.47
CA ALA A 34 8.98 0.39 5.95
C ALA A 34 8.83 0.12 4.44
N THR A 35 7.61 -0.13 4.00
CA THR A 35 7.24 -0.26 2.59
C THR A 35 6.84 1.11 2.05
N MET A 36 7.30 1.45 0.84
CA MET A 36 6.94 2.72 0.20
C MET A 36 5.45 2.73 -0.17
N THR A 37 4.69 3.65 0.40
CA THR A 37 3.23 3.76 0.21
C THR A 37 2.86 4.95 -0.66
N ILE A 38 3.44 6.13 -0.39
CA ILE A 38 3.21 7.34 -1.21
C ILE A 38 4.56 7.77 -1.79
N PRO A 39 4.77 7.62 -3.11
CA PRO A 39 6.05 7.92 -3.75
C PRO A 39 6.51 9.36 -3.56
N PHE A 40 5.57 10.31 -3.63
CA PHE A 40 5.83 11.74 -3.48
C PHE A 40 4.63 12.45 -2.90
N ILE A 41 4.85 13.24 -1.85
CA ILE A 41 3.90 14.19 -1.27
C ILE A 41 4.59 15.55 -1.13
N GLU A 42 3.86 16.63 -1.37
CA GLU A 42 4.41 17.96 -1.18
C GLU A 42 4.34 18.32 0.30
N VAL A 43 5.46 18.75 0.88
CA VAL A 43 5.50 19.08 2.31
C VAL A 43 5.46 20.59 2.44
N LYS A 44 4.25 21.13 2.45
CA LYS A 44 3.97 22.55 2.69
C LYS A 44 3.36 22.75 4.06
N LYS A 45 3.72 23.87 4.68
CA LYS A 45 3.04 24.34 5.90
C LYS A 45 1.85 25.19 5.48
N ASN A 46 0.72 24.98 6.15
CA ASN A 46 -0.44 25.84 6.02
C ASN A 46 -0.24 27.15 6.81
N GLU A 47 -1.22 28.06 6.73
CA GLU A 47 -1.21 29.33 7.45
C GLU A 47 -1.06 29.15 8.97
N ASP A 48 -1.59 28.05 9.52
CA ASP A 48 -1.49 27.67 10.94
C ASP A 48 -0.19 26.92 11.30
N GLY A 49 0.71 26.71 10.33
CA GLY A 49 2.01 26.06 10.54
C GLY A 49 2.00 24.52 10.50
N GLU A 50 0.84 23.92 10.23
CA GLU A 50 0.64 22.46 10.17
C GLU A 50 0.91 21.88 8.77
N PHE A 51 1.17 20.57 8.72
CA PHE A 51 1.40 19.81 7.49
C PHE A 51 0.14 19.02 7.10
N ALA A 52 -0.92 19.71 6.69
CA ALA A 52 -2.24 19.09 6.51
C ALA A 52 -2.23 17.85 5.61
N GLU A 53 -1.52 17.89 4.47
CA GLU A 53 -1.42 16.74 3.56
C GLU A 53 -0.80 15.50 4.23
N VAL A 54 0.18 15.69 5.12
CA VAL A 54 0.83 14.59 5.83
C VAL A 54 -0.06 14.09 6.97
N VAL A 55 -0.75 15.00 7.66
CA VAL A 55 -1.67 14.66 8.76
C VAL A 55 -2.84 13.85 8.23
N GLU A 56 -3.42 14.22 7.08
CA GLU A 56 -4.51 13.46 6.45
C GLU A 56 -4.10 12.01 6.15
N VAL A 57 -2.86 11.80 5.68
CA VAL A 57 -2.32 10.45 5.45
C VAL A 57 -2.19 9.68 6.77
N ILE A 58 -1.76 10.33 7.85
CA ILE A 58 -1.63 9.68 9.17
C ILE A 58 -3.00 9.28 9.70
N GLU A 59 -3.99 10.18 9.62
CA GLU A 59 -5.36 9.95 10.06
C GLU A 59 -6.01 8.79 9.29
N LYS A 60 -5.89 8.77 7.94
CA LYS A 60 -6.37 7.64 7.12
C LYS A 60 -5.75 6.30 7.53
N ILE A 61 -4.46 6.28 7.88
CA ILE A 61 -3.80 5.06 8.38
C ILE A 61 -4.38 4.65 9.73
N TRP A 62 -4.58 5.60 10.64
CA TRP A 62 -5.11 5.34 11.97
C TRP A 62 -6.55 4.86 11.94
N ASP A 63 -7.44 5.53 11.20
CA ASP A 63 -8.85 5.14 11.09
C ASP A 63 -8.99 3.69 10.63
N TRP A 64 -8.24 3.30 9.59
CA TRP A 64 -8.23 1.93 9.13
C TRP A 64 -7.61 0.93 10.11
N TRP A 65 -6.45 1.26 10.68
CA TRP A 65 -5.75 0.36 11.59
C TRP A 65 -6.47 0.20 12.93
N MET A 66 -7.15 1.22 13.42
CA MET A 66 -7.93 1.15 14.66
C MET A 66 -9.17 0.26 14.51
N GLU A 67 -9.76 0.19 13.31
CA GLU A 67 -10.90 -0.69 13.02
C GLU A 67 -10.46 -2.14 12.70
N VAL A 68 -9.39 -2.32 11.91
CA VAL A 68 -9.00 -3.65 11.37
C VAL A 68 -7.86 -4.31 12.15
N GLY A 69 -7.14 -3.54 12.95
CA GLY A 69 -5.99 -3.99 13.73
C GLY A 69 -6.40 -4.94 14.84
N LYS A 70 -5.69 -6.06 14.96
CA LYS A 70 -5.88 -6.98 16.09
C LYS A 70 -5.19 -6.44 17.35
N ASN A 71 -5.55 -7.00 18.51
CA ASN A 71 -4.90 -6.66 19.76
C ASN A 71 -3.37 -6.81 19.66
N ARG A 72 -2.63 -5.73 19.94
CA ARG A 72 -1.16 -5.64 19.87
C ARG A 72 -0.55 -5.92 18.49
N GLU A 73 -1.33 -5.85 17.41
CA GLU A 73 -0.85 -5.98 16.05
C GLU A 73 -0.32 -4.64 15.53
N ARG A 74 0.90 -4.61 15.01
CA ARG A 74 1.47 -3.39 14.41
C ARG A 74 0.91 -3.18 13.00
N VAL A 75 0.84 -1.93 12.55
CA VAL A 75 0.38 -1.58 11.19
C VAL A 75 1.05 -2.42 10.09
N GLY A 76 2.36 -2.67 10.19
CA GLY A 76 3.09 -3.51 9.22
C GLY A 76 2.64 -4.98 9.21
N GLU A 77 2.25 -5.53 10.36
CA GLU A 77 1.69 -6.88 10.48
C GLU A 77 0.26 -6.92 9.90
N THR A 78 -0.54 -5.88 10.16
CA THR A 78 -1.86 -5.71 9.54
C THR A 78 -1.75 -5.64 8.01
N ILE A 79 -0.78 -4.90 7.46
CA ILE A 79 -0.51 -4.83 6.01
C ILE A 79 -0.11 -6.21 5.46
N MET A 80 0.72 -6.97 6.17
CA MET A 80 1.09 -8.33 5.74
C MET A 80 -0.10 -9.30 5.74
N ARG A 81 -0.97 -9.21 6.75
CA ARG A 81 -2.14 -10.08 6.89
C ARG A 81 -3.23 -9.77 5.88
N VAL A 82 -3.56 -8.49 5.73
CA VAL A 82 -4.68 -8.03 4.87
C VAL A 82 -4.23 -7.84 3.42
N GLY A 83 -2.95 -7.54 3.22
CA GLY A 83 -2.33 -7.36 1.91
C GLY A 83 -2.11 -5.88 1.56
N LEU A 84 -0.94 -5.60 0.97
CA LEU A 84 -0.58 -4.29 0.42
C LEU A 84 -1.63 -3.73 -0.57
N PRO A 85 -2.23 -4.52 -1.49
CA PRO A 85 -3.26 -3.99 -2.39
C PRO A 85 -4.46 -3.40 -1.66
N THR A 86 -4.93 -4.06 -0.61
CA THR A 86 -6.05 -3.57 0.20
C THR A 86 -5.67 -2.30 0.94
N PHE A 87 -4.47 -2.24 1.51
CA PHE A 87 -3.97 -1.04 2.16
C PHE A 87 -3.86 0.15 1.18
N LEU A 88 -3.36 -0.07 -0.04
CA LEU A 88 -3.31 0.99 -1.05
C LEU A 88 -4.70 1.47 -1.47
N LYS A 89 -5.69 0.57 -1.57
CA LYS A 89 -7.09 0.95 -1.82
C LYS A 89 -7.66 1.85 -0.72
N VAL A 90 -7.41 1.51 0.55
CA VAL A 90 -7.84 2.31 1.71
C VAL A 90 -7.16 3.69 1.73
N MET A 91 -5.88 3.74 1.38
CA MET A 91 -5.14 4.99 1.27
C MET A 91 -5.48 5.79 0.00
N GLU A 92 -6.41 5.29 -0.83
CA GLU A 92 -6.81 5.88 -2.11
C GLU A 92 -5.64 6.07 -3.08
N VAL A 93 -4.61 5.21 -2.95
CA VAL A 93 -3.42 5.23 -3.80
C VAL A 93 -3.58 4.20 -4.91
N THR A 94 -3.49 4.67 -6.15
CA THR A 94 -3.45 3.75 -7.31
C THR A 94 -2.15 2.95 -7.29
N PRO A 95 -2.20 1.59 -7.36
CA PRO A 95 -1.00 0.78 -7.40
C PRO A 95 -0.13 1.11 -8.62
N THR A 96 1.15 1.36 -8.37
CA THR A 96 2.17 1.64 -9.39
C THR A 96 3.40 0.75 -9.22
N PRO A 97 4.24 0.56 -10.26
CA PRO A 97 5.44 -0.29 -10.17
C PRO A 97 6.42 0.12 -9.05
N GLN A 98 6.43 1.39 -8.64
CA GLN A 98 7.30 1.87 -7.56
C GLN A 98 7.00 1.21 -6.20
N HIS A 99 5.79 0.67 -5.99
CA HIS A 99 5.39 0.03 -4.74
C HIS A 99 6.04 -1.34 -4.51
N VAL A 100 6.61 -1.94 -5.55
CA VAL A 100 7.21 -3.27 -5.47
C VAL A 100 8.63 -3.25 -6.02
N LYS A 101 9.49 -4.07 -5.41
CA LYS A 101 10.82 -4.32 -5.95
C LYS A 101 10.75 -5.26 -7.15
N GLU A 102 9.90 -6.27 -7.07
CA GLU A 102 9.62 -7.23 -8.13
C GLU A 102 8.14 -7.61 -8.11
N PRO A 103 7.53 -7.90 -9.27
CA PRO A 103 6.22 -8.52 -9.31
C PRO A 103 6.25 -9.88 -8.61
N ARG A 104 5.09 -10.32 -8.14
CA ARG A 104 4.94 -11.65 -7.57
C ARG A 104 5.31 -12.73 -8.59
N SER A 105 5.96 -13.80 -8.12
CA SER A 105 6.32 -14.96 -8.93
C SER A 105 5.28 -16.08 -8.89
N ASN A 106 4.36 -16.05 -7.93
CA ASN A 106 3.34 -17.08 -7.75
C ASN A 106 2.01 -16.71 -8.45
N PRO A 107 1.29 -17.68 -9.03
CA PRO A 107 0.10 -17.41 -9.85
C PRO A 107 -1.21 -17.23 -9.05
N TYR A 108 -1.16 -17.14 -7.71
CA TYR A 108 -2.36 -17.04 -6.86
C TYR A 108 -2.95 -15.61 -6.84
N VAL A 109 -3.38 -15.13 -8.00
CA VAL A 109 -3.96 -13.80 -8.20
C VAL A 109 -5.43 -13.81 -7.78
N PHE A 110 -5.80 -12.89 -6.89
CA PHE A 110 -7.18 -12.65 -6.51
C PHE A 110 -7.79 -11.61 -7.43
N TRP A 111 -9.01 -11.88 -7.90
CA TRP A 111 -9.84 -10.96 -8.67
C TRP A 111 -11.07 -10.63 -7.86
N GLN A 112 -11.56 -9.40 -7.97
CA GLN A 112 -12.88 -9.06 -7.44
C GLN A 112 -13.97 -9.57 -8.39
N GLU A 113 -15.17 -9.80 -7.86
CA GLU A 113 -16.27 -10.36 -8.66
C GLU A 113 -16.70 -9.42 -9.79
N ASP A 114 -16.71 -8.11 -9.53
CA ASP A 114 -17.03 -7.06 -10.48
C ASP A 114 -15.98 -6.88 -11.58
N GLU A 115 -14.75 -7.35 -11.36
CA GLU A 115 -13.67 -7.33 -12.35
C GLU A 115 -13.77 -8.51 -13.34
N VAL A 116 -14.56 -9.54 -13.05
CA VAL A 116 -14.67 -10.76 -13.86
C VAL A 116 -16.00 -10.78 -14.60
N GLU A 117 -15.95 -10.79 -15.93
CA GLU A 117 -17.13 -10.89 -16.77
C GLU A 117 -17.98 -12.13 -16.41
N GLY A 118 -19.24 -11.90 -16.05
CA GLY A 118 -20.19 -12.94 -15.62
C GLY A 118 -20.19 -13.27 -14.13
N GLY A 119 -19.33 -12.63 -13.32
CA GLY A 119 -19.29 -12.79 -11.87
C GLY A 119 -18.92 -14.20 -11.40
N PHE A 120 -19.21 -14.50 -10.12
CA PHE A 120 -18.87 -15.78 -9.50
C PHE A 120 -20.07 -16.70 -9.30
N GLU A 121 -21.30 -16.21 -9.45
CA GLU A 121 -22.50 -17.05 -9.47
C GLU A 121 -22.52 -17.94 -10.73
N ARG A 122 -22.44 -19.26 -10.52
CA ARG A 122 -22.38 -20.25 -11.61
C ARG A 122 -23.31 -21.42 -11.33
N ASP A 123 -24.07 -21.85 -12.35
CA ASP A 123 -24.90 -23.05 -12.28
C ASP A 123 -24.17 -24.27 -12.87
N VAL A 124 -24.04 -25.32 -12.06
CA VAL A 124 -23.45 -26.60 -12.45
C VAL A 124 -24.25 -27.25 -13.59
N LYS A 125 -25.57 -27.08 -13.65
CA LYS A 125 -26.41 -27.68 -14.71
C LYS A 125 -26.09 -27.06 -16.07
N GLU A 126 -25.90 -25.75 -16.15
CA GLU A 126 -25.50 -25.06 -17.38
C GLU A 126 -24.13 -25.53 -17.88
N PHE A 127 -23.17 -25.69 -16.97
CA PHE A 127 -21.84 -26.21 -17.29
C PHE A 127 -21.92 -27.63 -17.89
N ARG A 128 -22.75 -28.50 -17.31
CA ARG A 128 -22.91 -29.89 -17.74
C ARG A 128 -23.62 -30.05 -19.09
N LYS A 129 -24.48 -29.11 -19.51
CA LYS A 129 -25.10 -29.13 -20.85
C LYS A 129 -24.05 -29.07 -21.98
N ARG A 130 -22.94 -28.36 -21.75
CA ARG A 130 -21.87 -28.16 -22.75
C ARG A 130 -20.73 -29.16 -22.62
N ASN A 131 -20.60 -29.78 -21.45
CA ASN A 131 -19.55 -30.73 -21.11
C ASN A 131 -20.18 -32.06 -20.70
N ALA A 132 -20.51 -32.90 -21.69
CA ALA A 132 -20.97 -34.27 -21.47
C ALA A 132 -19.87 -35.09 -20.79
N GLN A 133 -20.26 -35.88 -19.79
CA GLN A 133 -19.36 -36.68 -18.98
C GLN A 133 -19.15 -38.07 -19.58
#